data_AF-A0A947APF2-F1
#
_entry.id   AF-A0A947APF2-F1
#
_cell.length_a   1.000
_cell.length_b   1.000
_cell.length_c   1.000
_cell.angle_alpha   90.00
_cell.angle_beta   90.00
_cell.angle_gamma   90.00
#
_symmetry.space_group_name_H-M   'P 1'
#
loop_
_entity.id
_entity.type
_entity.pdbx_description
1 polymer ?
#
loop_
_entity_poly.entity_id
_entity_poly.type
_entity_poly.pdbx_seq_one_letter_code
_entity_poly.pdbx_strand_id
1 'polypeptide(L)'
;REYQAEVRVGAPQVAYRETITLQAPFNYTHKKQTGGSGQFGRVGGFMEPMEEGEYEFVDKIVGGVIPREFIPSCDKGFQKSLAKGSLCGASITGVRCVINDGAYHSVDSSDVAFQLAAVGAFKEAYMKAKPVIMEPIMKVAVEGPSEFQGAVMGSLNQRRGMIIGTVEEGNYTVVEAEVPLSEMFGYSTTLRSLTQGKAEFTMEFATFKQVPKGLSEELIKKYQDEKKND
;
A
#
# COMPACT_ATOMS: atom_id res chain seq x y z
N ARG A 1 -4.54 32.01 -10.85
CA ARG A 1 -4.63 33.19 -11.75
C ARG A 1 -5.32 34.37 -11.08
N GLU A 2 -6.47 34.15 -10.42
CA GLU A 2 -7.20 35.16 -9.66
C GLU A 2 -6.40 35.77 -8.49
N TYR A 3 -5.66 34.94 -7.73
CA TYR A 3 -4.94 35.40 -6.53
C TYR A 3 -3.49 35.84 -6.75
N GLN A 4 -3.00 35.91 -8.00
CA GLN A 4 -1.58 36.18 -8.32
C GLN A 4 -0.56 35.34 -7.50
N ALA A 5 -0.96 34.18 -6.99
CA ALA A 5 -0.09 33.30 -6.22
C ALA A 5 0.95 32.63 -7.14
N GLU A 6 2.20 32.62 -6.69
CA GLU A 6 3.25 31.79 -7.26
C GLU A 6 3.01 30.33 -6.88
N VAL A 7 2.59 29.52 -7.85
CA VAL A 7 2.31 28.09 -7.65
C VAL A 7 3.28 27.27 -8.49
N ARG A 8 3.95 26.32 -7.84
CA ARG A 8 4.71 25.28 -8.54
C ARG A 8 3.79 24.08 -8.76
N VAL A 9 3.48 23.80 -10.02
CA VAL A 9 2.67 22.63 -10.39
C VAL A 9 3.60 21.42 -10.51
N GLY A 10 3.41 20.42 -9.65
CA GLY A 10 4.09 19.14 -9.72
C GLY A 10 3.28 18.09 -10.47
N ALA A 11 3.92 16.97 -10.80
CA ALA A 11 3.20 15.80 -11.29
C ALA A 11 2.26 15.27 -10.18
N PRO A 12 1.03 14.84 -10.53
CA PRO A 12 0.16 14.17 -9.58
C PRO A 12 0.85 12.92 -9.01
N GLN A 13 0.75 12.72 -7.70
CA GLN A 13 1.32 11.55 -7.04
C GLN A 13 0.28 10.42 -7.01
N VAL A 14 0.73 9.22 -7.35
CA VAL A 14 -0.08 8.01 -7.23
C VAL A 14 0.01 7.53 -5.78
N ALA A 15 -1.15 7.24 -5.18
CA ALA A 15 -1.23 6.65 -3.86
C ALA A 15 -0.89 5.15 -3.92
N TYR A 16 0.41 4.84 -4.04
CA TYR A 16 0.90 3.47 -3.88
C TYR A 16 0.63 2.95 -2.46
N ARG A 17 0.56 1.63 -2.31
CA ARG A 17 0.53 0.94 -1.03
C ARG A 17 1.66 -0.10 -1.00
N GLU A 18 2.05 -0.55 0.18
CA GLU A 18 2.86 -1.75 0.33
C GLU A 18 2.03 -2.88 0.96
N THR A 19 2.35 -4.12 0.66
CA THR A 19 1.76 -5.30 1.33
C THR A 19 2.81 -6.39 1.44
N ILE A 20 2.50 -7.49 2.12
CA ILE A 20 3.37 -8.67 2.26
C ILE A 20 2.83 -9.83 1.44
N THR A 21 3.69 -10.81 1.10
CA THR A 21 3.28 -11.96 0.27
C THR A 21 3.43 -13.30 0.96
N LEU A 22 4.18 -13.35 2.06
CA LEU A 22 4.43 -14.57 2.82
C LEU A 22 4.19 -14.34 4.31
N GLN A 23 3.84 -15.41 5.01
CA GLN A 23 3.88 -15.42 6.46
C GLN A 23 5.33 -15.32 6.94
N ALA A 24 5.58 -14.48 7.95
CA ALA A 24 6.88 -14.29 8.57
C ALA A 24 6.80 -14.27 10.10
N PRO A 25 7.57 -15.13 10.80
CA PRO A 25 7.63 -15.10 12.26
C PRO A 25 8.47 -13.93 12.77
N PHE A 26 8.11 -13.43 13.94
CA PHE A 26 8.89 -12.46 14.72
C PHE A 26 9.01 -12.90 16.18
N ASN A 27 10.12 -12.55 16.81
CA ASN A 27 10.30 -12.66 18.25
C ASN A 27 11.27 -11.58 18.71
N TYR A 28 10.73 -10.40 19.00
CA TYR A 28 11.53 -9.23 19.29
C TYR A 28 11.44 -8.87 20.77
N THR A 29 12.60 -8.59 21.37
CA THR A 29 12.70 -8.10 22.75
C THR A 29 13.18 -6.65 22.74
N HIS A 30 12.32 -5.74 23.18
CA HIS A 30 12.70 -4.37 23.51
C HIS A 30 13.21 -4.33 24.95
N LYS A 31 14.52 -4.07 25.11
CA LYS A 31 15.13 -3.85 26.42
C LYS A 31 15.99 -2.59 26.36
N LYS A 32 15.64 -1.58 27.16
CA LYS A 32 16.43 -0.35 27.29
C LYS A 32 16.54 0.03 28.76
N GLN A 33 17.74 0.37 29.20
CA GLN A 33 17.99 0.88 30.54
C GLN A 33 18.66 2.24 30.39
N THR A 34 17.90 3.30 30.66
CA THR A 34 18.40 4.68 30.78
C THR A 34 18.20 5.08 32.22
N GLY A 35 19.27 5.43 32.94
CA GLY A 35 19.34 5.57 34.41
C GLY A 35 18.01 5.92 35.08
N GLY A 36 17.43 4.94 35.79
CA GLY A 36 16.05 4.96 36.27
C GLY A 36 15.36 3.61 36.03
N SER A 37 14.01 3.60 36.02
CA SER A 37 13.23 2.41 35.64
C SER A 37 13.54 1.98 34.20
N GLY A 38 13.67 0.68 33.98
CA GLY A 38 13.94 0.12 32.67
C GLY A 38 12.72 0.12 31.77
N GLN A 39 12.95 -0.25 30.50
CA GLN A 39 11.91 -0.65 29.58
C GLN A 39 12.14 -2.10 29.20
N PHE A 40 11.10 -2.91 29.32
CA PHE A 40 11.11 -4.31 28.92
C PHE A 40 9.78 -4.71 28.26
N GLY A 41 9.86 -5.33 27.10
CA GLY A 41 8.73 -6.02 26.48
C GLY A 41 9.23 -6.97 25.41
N ARG A 42 8.76 -8.22 25.42
CA ARG A 42 8.98 -9.17 24.33
C ARG A 42 7.66 -9.54 23.69
N VAL A 43 7.63 -9.46 22.36
CA VAL A 43 6.47 -9.80 21.54
C VAL A 43 6.89 -10.88 20.53
N GLY A 44 6.23 -12.02 20.59
CA GLY A 44 6.45 -13.19 19.73
C GLY A 44 5.18 -13.57 18.98
N GLY A 45 5.36 -13.99 17.73
CA GLY A 45 4.23 -14.25 16.84
C GLY A 45 4.64 -14.34 15.38
N PHE A 46 3.71 -13.98 14.50
CA PHE A 46 3.92 -13.90 13.07
C PHE A 46 3.01 -12.86 12.43
N MET A 47 3.43 -12.36 11.27
CA MET A 47 2.56 -11.60 10.37
C MET A 47 2.28 -12.43 9.12
N GLU A 48 1.10 -12.26 8.53
CA GLU A 48 0.70 -12.96 7.31
C GLU A 48 -0.14 -12.04 6.40
N PRO A 49 -0.09 -12.26 5.07
CA PRO A 49 -0.92 -11.51 4.14
C PRO A 49 -2.40 -11.80 4.34
N MET A 50 -3.23 -10.80 4.06
CA MET A 50 -4.69 -10.93 4.04
C MET A 50 -5.21 -10.83 2.61
N GLU A 51 -6.26 -11.60 2.31
CA GLU A 51 -6.96 -11.52 1.01
C GLU A 51 -7.81 -10.26 0.90
N GLU A 52 -8.46 -9.86 2.00
CA GLU A 52 -9.33 -8.69 2.08
C GLU A 52 -9.06 -7.90 3.36
N GLY A 53 -9.31 -6.59 3.34
CA GLY A 53 -9.14 -5.69 4.48
C GLY A 53 -7.75 -5.05 4.57
N GLU A 54 -7.64 -4.01 5.40
CA GLU A 54 -6.41 -3.24 5.52
C GLU A 54 -5.45 -3.78 6.58
N TYR A 55 -6.00 -4.23 7.71
CA TYR A 55 -5.23 -4.70 8.85
C TYR A 55 -6.10 -5.53 9.80
N GLU A 56 -5.52 -6.58 10.36
CA GLU A 56 -6.14 -7.36 11.42
C GLU A 56 -5.13 -7.69 12.52
N PHE A 57 -5.57 -7.57 13.77
CA PHE A 57 -4.79 -7.98 14.94
C PHE A 57 -5.44 -9.19 15.60
N VAL A 58 -4.66 -10.25 15.82
CA VAL A 58 -5.14 -11.47 16.46
C VAL A 58 -4.33 -11.78 17.70
N ASP A 59 -5.00 -11.82 18.84
CA ASP A 59 -4.45 -12.27 20.12
C ASP A 59 -4.63 -13.78 20.29
N LYS A 60 -3.52 -14.50 20.38
CA LYS A 60 -3.46 -15.93 20.75
C LYS A 60 -2.59 -16.16 22.00
N ILE A 61 -2.41 -15.15 22.84
CA ILE A 61 -1.62 -15.27 24.07
C ILE A 61 -2.31 -16.21 25.06
N VAL A 62 -1.55 -17.16 25.58
CA VAL A 62 -1.98 -18.11 26.62
C VAL A 62 -1.05 -18.00 27.83
N GLY A 63 -1.57 -18.29 29.03
CA GLY A 63 -0.75 -18.36 30.25
C GLY A 63 -0.27 -17.02 30.80
N GLY A 64 -0.74 -15.89 30.26
CA GLY A 64 -0.43 -14.55 30.79
C GLY A 64 1.02 -14.10 30.57
N VAL A 65 1.72 -14.68 29.57
CA VAL A 65 3.11 -14.28 29.22
C VAL A 65 3.22 -12.82 28.76
N ILE A 66 2.09 -12.26 28.30
CA ILE A 66 1.85 -10.83 28.19
C ILE A 66 0.57 -10.53 29.01
N PRO A 67 0.63 -9.63 30.01
CA PRO A 67 -0.56 -9.18 30.74
C PRO A 67 -1.62 -8.59 29.78
N ARG A 68 -2.90 -8.88 30.05
CA ARG A 68 -4.02 -8.52 29.13
C ARG A 68 -4.12 -7.02 28.88
N GLU A 69 -3.73 -6.21 29.86
CA GLU A 69 -3.68 -4.76 29.77
C GLU A 69 -2.69 -4.24 28.71
N PHE A 70 -1.64 -5.01 28.38
CA PHE A 70 -0.62 -4.60 27.40
C PHE A 70 -0.89 -5.13 25.98
N ILE A 71 -1.89 -5.99 25.79
CA ILE A 71 -2.27 -6.52 24.47
C ILE A 71 -2.70 -5.39 23.51
N PRO A 72 -3.55 -4.42 23.91
CA PRO A 72 -3.87 -3.27 23.07
C PRO A 72 -2.65 -2.39 22.75
N SER A 73 -1.63 -2.38 23.62
CA SER A 73 -0.38 -1.66 23.37
C SER A 73 0.49 -2.35 22.31
N CYS A 74 0.44 -3.67 22.18
CA CYS A 74 1.06 -4.37 21.07
C CYS A 74 0.41 -3.99 19.74
N ASP A 75 -0.93 -4.04 19.68
CA ASP A 75 -1.71 -3.64 18.50
C ASP A 75 -1.39 -2.21 18.04
N LYS A 76 -1.40 -1.24 18.97
CA LYS A 76 -0.99 0.15 18.69
C LYS A 76 0.43 0.25 18.09
N GLY A 77 1.36 -0.59 18.53
CA GLY A 77 2.72 -0.63 17.98
C GLY A 77 2.77 -1.18 16.55
N PHE A 78 1.98 -2.23 16.25
CA PHE A 78 1.83 -2.75 14.89
C PHE A 78 1.19 -1.72 13.97
N GLN A 79 0.08 -1.08 14.36
CA GLN A 79 -0.59 -0.04 13.56
C GLN A 79 0.31 1.14 13.25
N LYS A 80 1.15 1.57 14.19
CA LYS A 80 2.17 2.63 13.96
C LYS A 80 3.15 2.25 12.85
N SER A 81 3.45 0.97 12.69
CA SER A 81 4.38 0.48 11.67
C SER A 81 3.76 0.44 10.27
N LEU A 82 2.42 0.40 10.17
CA LEU A 82 1.71 0.41 8.89
C LEU A 82 1.75 1.76 8.18
N ALA A 83 1.98 2.86 8.90
CA ALA A 83 1.93 4.20 8.33
C ALA A 83 3.01 4.44 7.24
N LYS A 84 4.16 3.78 7.35
CA LYS A 84 5.29 4.00 6.44
C LYS A 84 6.08 2.70 6.22
N GLY A 85 5.89 2.11 5.04
CA GLY A 85 6.65 0.97 4.55
C GLY A 85 8.10 1.30 4.23
N SER A 86 8.91 0.25 4.10
CA SER A 86 10.34 0.39 3.89
C SER A 86 10.76 0.37 2.42
N LEU A 87 9.86 -0.02 1.49
CA LEU A 87 10.20 -0.13 0.06
C LEU A 87 10.15 1.22 -0.64
N CYS A 88 9.01 1.90 -0.58
CA CYS A 88 8.79 3.20 -1.21
C CYS A 88 8.20 4.23 -0.25
N GLY A 89 8.08 3.92 1.05
CA GLY A 89 7.54 4.82 2.06
C GLY A 89 6.02 4.92 2.02
N ALA A 90 5.35 4.11 1.20
CA ALA A 90 3.90 4.05 1.16
C ALA A 90 3.35 3.32 2.38
N SER A 91 2.11 3.60 2.75
CA SER A 91 1.43 2.89 3.84
C SER A 91 1.25 1.41 3.50
N ILE A 92 1.40 0.57 4.50
CA ILE A 92 1.26 -0.88 4.42
C ILE A 92 -0.21 -1.25 4.62
N THR A 93 -0.73 -2.19 3.83
CA THR A 93 -2.10 -2.70 3.88
C THR A 93 -2.13 -4.23 3.66
N GLY A 94 -3.24 -4.88 3.99
CA GLY A 94 -3.45 -6.31 3.80
C GLY A 94 -2.58 -7.17 4.70
N VAL A 95 -2.38 -6.76 5.97
CA VAL A 95 -1.50 -7.46 6.92
C VAL A 95 -2.27 -7.89 8.16
N ARG A 96 -2.17 -9.17 8.51
CA ARG A 96 -2.60 -9.67 9.80
C ARG A 96 -1.40 -9.85 10.72
N CYS A 97 -1.45 -9.27 11.91
CA CYS A 97 -0.45 -9.47 12.96
C CYS A 97 -1.03 -10.38 14.05
N VAL A 98 -0.38 -11.53 14.26
CA VAL A 98 -0.77 -12.50 15.29
C VAL A 98 0.28 -12.54 16.39
N ILE A 99 -0.12 -12.31 17.63
CA ILE A 99 0.74 -12.55 18.80
C ILE A 99 0.35 -13.86 19.48
N ASN A 100 1.34 -14.70 19.79
CA ASN A 100 1.10 -15.99 20.45
C ASN A 100 2.13 -16.31 21.54
N ASP A 101 3.14 -15.47 21.70
CA ASP A 101 4.20 -15.62 22.69
C ASP A 101 4.69 -14.23 23.13
N GLY A 102 5.41 -14.16 24.25
CA GLY A 102 5.95 -12.92 24.76
C GLY A 102 6.62 -13.07 26.11
N ALA A 103 7.02 -11.93 26.66
CA ALA A 103 7.45 -11.85 28.06
C ALA A 103 7.29 -10.42 28.56
N TYR A 104 7.04 -10.30 29.86
CA TYR A 104 7.01 -9.04 30.59
C TYR A 104 7.94 -9.09 31.80
N HIS A 105 8.25 -7.92 32.35
CA HIS A 105 8.96 -7.74 33.60
C HIS A 105 8.09 -6.87 34.52
N SER A 106 7.95 -7.27 35.79
CA SER A 106 6.98 -6.64 36.71
C SER A 106 7.22 -5.15 36.96
N VAL A 107 8.47 -4.69 36.85
CA VAL A 107 8.87 -3.30 37.14
C VAL A 107 9.17 -2.50 35.87
N ASP A 108 9.70 -3.17 34.83
CA ASP A 108 10.21 -2.47 33.64
C ASP A 108 9.26 -2.53 32.44
N SER A 109 8.17 -3.32 32.53
CA SER A 109 7.16 -3.35 31.48
C SER A 109 6.17 -2.20 31.61
N SER A 110 5.87 -1.59 30.47
CA SER A 110 4.92 -0.48 30.32
C SER A 110 4.29 -0.52 28.94
N ASP A 111 3.21 0.24 28.75
CA ASP A 111 2.55 0.40 27.45
C ASP A 111 3.52 0.83 26.35
N VAL A 112 4.43 1.76 26.68
CA VAL A 112 5.44 2.26 25.73
C VAL A 112 6.43 1.15 25.37
N ALA A 113 6.86 0.34 26.34
CA ALA A 113 7.79 -0.76 26.08
C ALA A 113 7.18 -1.81 25.12
N PHE A 114 5.91 -2.18 25.31
CA PHE A 114 5.21 -3.12 24.42
C PHE A 114 4.91 -2.54 23.03
N GLN A 115 4.56 -1.25 22.94
CA GLN A 115 4.45 -0.58 21.64
C GLN A 115 5.77 -0.60 20.87
N LEU A 116 6.88 -0.29 21.53
CA LEU A 116 8.21 -0.31 20.91
C LEU A 116 8.65 -1.74 20.55
N ALA A 117 8.32 -2.73 21.39
CA ALA A 117 8.56 -4.13 21.09
C ALA A 117 7.80 -4.59 19.84
N ALA A 118 6.51 -4.23 19.71
CA ALA A 118 5.72 -4.54 18.52
C ALA A 118 6.24 -3.83 17.26
N VAL A 119 6.68 -2.57 17.36
CA VAL A 119 7.33 -1.87 16.24
C VAL A 119 8.63 -2.58 15.81
N GLY A 120 9.44 -3.03 16.76
CA GLY A 120 10.65 -3.80 16.48
C GLY A 120 10.35 -5.15 15.83
N ALA A 121 9.36 -5.88 16.38
CA ALA A 121 8.87 -7.15 15.84
C ALA A 121 8.40 -7.00 14.40
N PHE A 122 7.60 -5.96 14.12
CA PHE A 122 7.11 -5.68 12.78
C PHE A 122 8.27 -5.47 11.80
N LYS A 123 9.23 -4.60 12.14
CA LYS A 123 10.38 -4.31 11.28
C LYS A 123 11.23 -5.56 10.99
N GLU A 124 11.40 -6.44 11.97
CA GLU A 124 12.16 -7.67 11.80
C GLU A 124 11.49 -8.66 10.85
N ALA A 125 10.16 -8.81 10.95
CA ALA A 125 9.41 -9.72 10.10
C ALA A 125 9.08 -9.14 8.73
N TYR A 126 8.92 -7.81 8.60
CA TYR A 126 8.44 -7.18 7.38
C TYR A 126 9.25 -7.56 6.14
N MET A 127 10.58 -7.47 6.21
CA MET A 127 11.45 -7.86 5.09
C MET A 127 11.45 -9.37 4.83
N LYS A 128 11.26 -10.19 5.87
CA LYS A 128 11.15 -11.66 5.76
C LYS A 128 9.83 -12.07 5.10
N ALA A 129 8.79 -11.25 5.25
CA ALA A 129 7.45 -11.45 4.68
C ALA A 129 7.37 -11.14 3.18
N LYS A 130 8.51 -10.80 2.55
CA LYS A 130 8.64 -10.43 1.13
C LYS A 130 7.63 -9.34 0.74
N PRO A 131 7.87 -8.09 1.19
CA PRO A 131 6.97 -7.00 0.91
C PRO A 131 6.99 -6.66 -0.59
N VAL A 132 5.87 -6.17 -1.10
CA VAL A 132 5.67 -5.78 -2.49
C VAL A 132 4.92 -4.45 -2.56
N ILE A 133 5.15 -3.70 -3.64
CA ILE A 133 4.44 -2.45 -3.90
C ILE A 133 3.16 -2.75 -4.69
N MET A 134 2.07 -2.11 -4.28
CA MET A 134 0.77 -2.18 -4.91
C MET A 134 0.42 -0.84 -5.55
N GLU A 135 -0.06 -0.87 -6.79
CA GLU A 135 -0.59 0.29 -7.51
C GLU A 135 -2.12 0.25 -7.58
N PRO A 136 -2.78 1.43 -7.52
CA PRO A 136 -4.23 1.51 -7.71
C PRO A 136 -4.57 1.28 -9.19
N ILE A 137 -5.50 0.37 -9.41
CA ILE A 137 -6.09 0.04 -10.70
C ILE A 137 -7.43 0.75 -10.81
N MET A 138 -7.62 1.43 -11.92
CA MET A 138 -8.83 2.15 -12.25
C MET A 138 -9.68 1.32 -13.21
N LYS A 139 -10.98 1.19 -12.93
CA LYS A 139 -11.94 0.76 -13.94
C LYS A 139 -12.24 1.98 -14.81
N VAL A 140 -11.87 1.89 -16.09
CA VAL A 140 -12.01 2.93 -17.09
C VAL A 140 -13.10 2.52 -18.06
N ALA A 141 -14.07 3.39 -18.30
CA ALA A 141 -15.04 3.26 -19.37
C ALA A 141 -14.79 4.39 -20.37
N VAL A 142 -14.48 4.04 -21.61
CA VAL A 142 -14.29 4.99 -22.71
C VAL A 142 -15.48 4.88 -23.64
N GLU A 143 -16.15 6.00 -23.89
CA GLU A 143 -17.36 6.07 -24.69
C GLU A 143 -17.16 6.99 -25.90
N GLY A 144 -17.60 6.55 -27.08
CA GLY A 144 -17.44 7.32 -28.30
C GLY A 144 -17.88 6.58 -29.57
N PRO A 145 -17.70 7.20 -30.74
CA PRO A 145 -18.05 6.59 -32.03
C PRO A 145 -17.28 5.31 -32.32
N SER A 146 -17.96 4.27 -32.84
CA SER A 146 -17.37 2.96 -33.13
C SER A 146 -16.22 3.01 -34.15
N GLU A 147 -16.18 4.04 -35.00
CA GLU A 147 -15.08 4.26 -35.97
C GLU A 147 -13.69 4.40 -35.28
N PHE A 148 -13.64 4.78 -34.00
CA PHE A 148 -12.40 4.94 -33.24
C PHE A 148 -12.10 3.80 -32.26
N GLN A 149 -12.95 2.77 -32.18
CA GLN A 149 -12.82 1.67 -31.22
C GLN A 149 -11.42 1.04 -31.23
N GLY A 150 -10.90 0.72 -32.42
CA GLY A 150 -9.56 0.14 -32.55
C GLY A 150 -8.44 1.04 -32.01
N ALA A 151 -8.54 2.36 -32.23
CA ALA A 151 -7.56 3.32 -31.72
C ALA A 151 -7.65 3.47 -30.19
N VAL A 152 -8.86 3.47 -29.64
CA VAL A 152 -9.10 3.50 -28.19
C VAL A 152 -8.52 2.25 -27.52
N MET A 153 -8.85 1.06 -28.03
CA MET A 153 -8.33 -0.21 -27.51
C MET A 153 -6.80 -0.27 -27.60
N GLY A 154 -6.21 0.20 -28.71
CA GLY A 154 -4.76 0.28 -28.87
C GLY A 154 -4.11 1.19 -27.82
N SER A 155 -4.72 2.34 -27.54
CA SER A 155 -4.21 3.29 -26.55
C SER A 155 -4.29 2.75 -25.11
N LEU A 156 -5.36 2.06 -24.76
CA LEU A 156 -5.50 1.42 -23.44
C LEU A 156 -4.45 0.30 -23.26
N ASN A 157 -4.23 -0.53 -24.28
CA ASN A 157 -3.20 -1.58 -24.22
C ASN A 157 -1.78 -1.02 -24.05
N GLN A 158 -1.44 0.09 -24.72
CA GLN A 158 -0.15 0.76 -24.54
C GLN A 158 0.07 1.26 -23.11
N ARG A 159 -1.01 1.50 -22.36
CA ARG A 159 -1.03 1.95 -20.97
C ARG A 159 -1.16 0.82 -19.96
N ARG A 160 -0.76 -0.41 -20.34
CA ARG A 160 -0.92 -1.63 -19.53
C ARG A 160 -2.39 -1.91 -19.14
N GLY A 161 -3.33 -1.38 -19.91
CA GLY A 161 -4.75 -1.60 -19.72
C GLY A 161 -5.15 -3.02 -20.11
N MET A 162 -5.95 -3.66 -19.26
CA MET A 162 -6.59 -4.94 -19.56
C MET A 162 -8.03 -4.68 -19.97
N ILE A 163 -8.39 -4.99 -21.21
CA ILE A 163 -9.77 -4.85 -21.69
C ILE A 163 -10.65 -5.88 -20.98
N ILE A 164 -11.72 -5.40 -20.33
CA ILE A 164 -12.73 -6.24 -19.68
C ILE A 164 -13.80 -6.63 -20.71
N GLY A 165 -14.25 -5.66 -21.51
CA GLY A 165 -15.32 -5.87 -22.45
C GLY A 165 -15.55 -4.68 -23.36
N THR A 166 -16.44 -4.88 -24.33
CA THR A 166 -16.87 -3.84 -25.25
C THR A 166 -18.35 -3.99 -25.49
N VAL A 167 -19.09 -2.88 -25.39
CA VAL A 167 -20.52 -2.81 -25.65
C VAL A 167 -20.72 -1.90 -26.85
N GLU A 168 -21.36 -2.41 -27.90
CA GLU A 168 -21.65 -1.66 -29.12
C GLU A 168 -23.16 -1.43 -29.22
N GLU A 169 -23.56 -0.17 -29.40
CA GLU A 169 -24.93 0.25 -29.64
C GLU A 169 -25.00 1.14 -30.89
N GLY A 170 -25.34 0.54 -32.03
CA GLY A 170 -25.37 1.24 -33.31
C GLY A 170 -23.98 1.75 -33.71
N ASN A 171 -23.84 3.08 -33.81
CA ASN A 171 -22.57 3.74 -34.18
C ASN A 171 -21.76 4.20 -32.95
N TYR A 172 -22.15 3.77 -31.76
CA TYR A 172 -21.51 4.14 -30.50
C TYR A 172 -20.95 2.90 -29.80
N THR A 173 -19.80 3.05 -29.16
CA THR A 173 -19.10 1.96 -28.47
C THR A 173 -18.64 2.42 -27.10
N VAL A 174 -18.79 1.54 -26.11
CA VAL A 174 -18.22 1.67 -24.78
C VAL A 174 -17.17 0.58 -24.60
N VAL A 175 -15.92 0.98 -24.36
CA VAL A 175 -14.80 0.08 -24.06
C VAL A 175 -14.51 0.15 -22.57
N GLU A 176 -14.70 -0.97 -21.88
CA GLU A 176 -14.35 -1.10 -20.46
C GLU A 176 -12.98 -1.75 -20.29
N ALA A 177 -12.13 -1.16 -19.46
CA ALA A 177 -10.78 -1.66 -19.18
C ALA A 177 -10.36 -1.39 -17.74
N GLU A 178 -9.45 -2.22 -17.23
CA GLU A 178 -8.71 -1.95 -16.00
C GLU A 178 -7.33 -1.39 -16.34
N VAL A 179 -7.03 -0.17 -15.86
CA VAL A 179 -5.78 0.52 -16.18
C VAL A 179 -5.13 1.05 -14.90
N PRO A 180 -3.81 0.89 -14.71
CA PRO A 180 -3.11 1.50 -13.58
C PRO A 180 -3.24 3.02 -13.60
N LEU A 181 -3.52 3.64 -12.44
CA LEU A 181 -3.69 5.10 -12.36
C LEU A 181 -2.44 5.87 -12.81
N SER A 182 -1.25 5.31 -12.56
CA SER A 182 0.03 5.84 -13.00
C SER A 182 0.10 6.07 -14.52
N GLU A 183 -0.59 5.22 -15.28
CA GLU A 183 -0.64 5.25 -16.74
C GLU A 183 -1.77 6.12 -17.28
N MET A 184 -2.66 6.65 -16.43
CA MET A 184 -3.81 7.46 -16.86
C MET A 184 -3.49 8.96 -16.95
N PHE A 185 -2.32 9.39 -16.49
CA PHE A 185 -1.90 10.77 -16.61
C PHE A 185 -1.78 11.19 -18.09
N GLY A 186 -2.42 12.32 -18.42
CA GLY A 186 -2.49 12.84 -19.78
C GLY A 186 -3.39 12.06 -20.75
N TYR A 187 -4.12 11.03 -20.27
CA TYR A 187 -4.96 10.20 -21.15
C TYR A 187 -6.05 11.01 -21.86
N SER A 188 -6.67 11.98 -21.18
CA SER A 188 -7.68 12.87 -21.79
C SER A 188 -7.21 13.54 -23.07
N THR A 189 -5.98 14.07 -23.07
CA THR A 189 -5.39 14.73 -24.26
C THR A 189 -5.13 13.72 -25.38
N THR A 190 -4.59 12.55 -25.04
CA THR A 190 -4.37 11.46 -26.01
C THR A 190 -5.68 10.99 -26.63
N LEU A 191 -6.71 10.72 -25.81
CA LEU A 191 -8.02 10.26 -26.24
C LEU A 191 -8.68 11.27 -27.19
N ARG A 192 -8.67 12.56 -26.83
CA ARG A 192 -9.20 13.63 -27.68
C ARG A 192 -8.52 13.64 -29.05
N SER A 193 -7.20 13.52 -29.10
CA SER A 193 -6.46 13.49 -30.37
C SER A 193 -6.80 12.25 -31.22
N LEU A 194 -6.92 11.08 -30.60
CA LEU A 194 -7.24 9.82 -31.30
C LEU A 194 -8.67 9.79 -31.87
N THR A 195 -9.59 10.48 -31.21
CA THR A 195 -11.04 10.41 -31.50
C THR A 195 -11.59 11.70 -32.10
N GLN A 196 -10.71 12.61 -32.52
CA GLN A 196 -11.08 13.95 -33.00
C GLN A 196 -11.96 14.73 -32.00
N GLY A 197 -11.79 14.43 -30.71
CA GLY A 197 -12.56 15.00 -29.59
C GLY A 197 -13.98 14.51 -29.46
N LYS A 198 -14.32 13.37 -30.09
CA LYS A 198 -15.66 12.78 -30.06
C LYS A 198 -15.85 11.71 -28.97
N ALA A 199 -14.79 11.33 -28.26
CA ALA A 199 -14.88 10.37 -27.16
C ALA A 199 -14.56 10.99 -25.81
N GLU A 200 -15.19 10.42 -24.79
CA GLU A 200 -15.01 10.78 -23.38
C GLU A 200 -14.66 9.52 -22.58
N PHE A 201 -14.16 9.70 -21.35
CA PHE A 201 -13.91 8.57 -20.47
C PHE A 201 -14.23 8.92 -19.03
N THR A 202 -14.70 7.93 -18.30
CA THR A 202 -14.84 7.95 -16.85
C THR A 202 -13.90 6.93 -16.24
N MET A 203 -13.43 7.20 -15.02
CA MET A 203 -12.64 6.22 -14.28
C MET A 203 -13.02 6.22 -12.80
N GLU A 204 -13.09 5.04 -12.21
CA GLU A 204 -13.30 4.81 -10.78
C GLU A 204 -12.27 3.84 -10.22
N PHE A 205 -11.99 3.92 -8.92
CA PHE A 205 -11.07 2.99 -8.29
C PHE A 205 -11.67 1.57 -8.29
N ALA A 206 -10.93 0.61 -8.81
CA ALA A 206 -11.35 -0.80 -8.83
C ALA A 206 -10.72 -1.57 -7.67
N THR A 207 -9.38 -1.63 -7.65
CA THR A 207 -8.64 -2.43 -6.68
C THR A 207 -7.16 -2.04 -6.66
N PHE A 208 -6.38 -2.62 -5.76
CA PHE A 208 -4.92 -2.57 -5.79
C PHE A 208 -4.35 -3.83 -6.44
N LYS A 209 -3.36 -3.69 -7.32
CA LYS A 209 -2.60 -4.82 -7.88
C LYS A 209 -1.11 -4.64 -7.68
N GLN A 210 -0.38 -5.75 -7.65
CA GLN A 210 1.07 -5.73 -7.50
C GLN A 210 1.72 -5.06 -8.69
N VAL A 211 2.64 -4.13 -8.41
CA VAL A 211 3.44 -3.44 -9.41
C VAL A 211 4.39 -4.44 -10.10
N PRO A 212 4.53 -4.40 -11.44
CA PRO A 212 5.51 -5.21 -12.15
C PRO A 212 6.94 -4.99 -11.64
N LYS A 213 7.76 -6.05 -11.60
CA LYS A 213 9.10 -6.01 -10.98
C LYS A 213 9.98 -4.83 -11.45
N GLY A 214 10.02 -4.56 -12.76
CA GLY A 214 10.83 -3.45 -13.30
C GLY A 214 10.43 -2.09 -12.73
N LEU A 215 9.13 -1.79 -12.71
CA LEU A 215 8.61 -0.54 -12.15
C LEU A 215 8.78 -0.49 -10.62
N SER A 216 8.66 -1.64 -9.94
CA SER A 216 8.89 -1.73 -8.50
C SER A 216 10.33 -1.34 -8.13
N GLU A 217 11.33 -1.81 -8.89
CA GLU A 217 12.74 -1.48 -8.67
C GLU A 217 13.01 0.02 -8.87
N GLU A 218 12.40 0.63 -9.89
CA GLU A 218 12.49 2.07 -10.14
C GLU A 218 11.90 2.90 -8.99
N LEU A 219 10.72 2.51 -8.48
CA LEU A 219 10.09 3.18 -7.35
C LEU A 219 10.93 3.09 -6.07
N ILE A 220 11.51 1.92 -5.79
CA ILE A 220 12.41 1.73 -4.65
C ILE A 220 13.66 2.60 -4.80
N LYS A 221 14.27 2.62 -5.99
CA LYS A 221 15.46 3.43 -6.25
C LYS A 221 15.17 4.92 -6.06
N LYS A 222 14.07 5.41 -6.62
CA LYS A 222 13.63 6.80 -6.46
C LYS A 222 13.47 7.18 -4.99
N TYR A 223 12.82 6.31 -4.21
CA TYR A 223 12.65 6.52 -2.77
C TYR A 223 13.99 6.56 -2.01
N GLN A 224 14.94 5.68 -2.38
CA GLN A 224 16.27 5.67 -1.76
C GLN A 224 17.07 6.93 -2.10
N ASP A 225 16.94 7.46 -3.31
CA ASP A 225 17.64 8.67 -3.73
C ASP A 225 17.05 9.92 -3.06
N GLU A 226 15.72 10.01 -2.92
CA GLU A 226 15.06 11.07 -2.14
C GLU A 226 15.54 11.06 -0.69
N LYS A 227 15.60 9.88 -0.05
CA LYS A 227 16.05 9.73 1.35
C LYS A 227 17.53 10.07 1.58
N LYS A 228 18.38 10.04 0.55
CA LYS A 228 19.80 10.44 0.65
C LYS A 228 19.99 11.95 0.52
N ASN A 229 19.03 12.63 -0.11
CA ASN A 229 19.09 14.05 -0.37
C ASN A 229 18.41 14.89 0.73
N ASP A 230 17.60 14.25 1.58
CA ASP A 230 17.04 14.78 2.84
C ASP A 230 17.98 14.57 4.04
#